data_AF-A0A3D2FX21-F1
#
_entry.id   AF-A0A3D2FX21-F1
#
_cell.length_a   1.000
_cell.length_b   1.000
_cell.length_c   1.000
_cell.angle_alpha   90.00
_cell.angle_beta   90.00
_cell.angle_gamma   90.00
#
_symmetry.space_group_name_H-M   'P 1'
#
loop_
_entity.id
_entity.type
_entity.pdbx_description
1 polymer ?
#
loop_
_entity_poly.entity_id
_entity_poly.type
_entity_poly.pdbx_seq_one_letter_code
_entity_poly.pdbx_strand_id
1 'polypeptide(L)' 'MSVDKTTVAKIARLARIHVPEDRQEQLAGELNGILDWIAELDEVDTENVEPLASVTGHGLPR' A
#
# COMPACT_ATOMS: atom_id res chain seq x y z
N MET A 1 11.35 0.60 -0.64
CA MET A 1 10.98 1.91 -1.23
C MET A 1 10.62 2.85 -0.08
N SER A 2 10.99 4.13 -0.12
CA SER A 2 10.66 5.05 0.97
C SER A 2 9.53 6.01 0.57
N VAL A 3 8.54 6.15 1.44
CA VAL A 3 7.40 7.08 1.35
C VAL A 3 7.75 8.37 2.07
N ASP A 4 7.59 9.50 1.37
CA ASP A 4 7.78 10.84 1.92
C ASP A 4 6.45 11.58 2.14
N LYS A 5 6.50 12.74 2.79
CA LYS A 5 5.34 13.62 3.03
C LYS A 5 4.56 13.96 1.76
N THR A 6 5.23 14.18 0.63
CA THR A 6 4.57 14.51 -0.64
C THR A 6 3.78 13.32 -1.20
N THR A 7 4.32 12.12 -1.01
CA THR A 7 3.69 10.86 -1.37
C THR A 7 2.48 10.58 -0.50
N VAL A 8 2.57 10.83 0.82
CA VAL A 8 1.43 10.76 1.74
C VAL A 8 0.31 11.70 1.32
N ALA A 9 0.62 12.97 1.01
CA ALA A 9 -0.38 13.94 0.56
C ALA A 9 -1.05 13.50 -0.76
N LYS A 10 -0.30 12.92 -1.69
CA LYS A 10 -0.83 12.36 -2.94
C LYS A 10 -1.76 11.17 -2.70
N ILE A 11 -1.36 10.22 -1.85
CA ILE A 11 -2.16 9.04 -1.48
C ILE A 11 -3.45 9.48 -0.78
N ALA A 12 -3.34 10.39 0.19
CA ALA A 12 -4.50 10.95 0.91
C ALA A 12 -5.51 11.59 -0.05
N ARG A 13 -5.04 12.35 -1.04
CA ARG A 13 -5.89 12.92 -2.10
C ARG A 13 -6.58 11.85 -2.95
N LEU A 14 -5.88 10.79 -3.34
CA LEU A 14 -6.45 9.69 -4.12
C LEU A 14 -7.53 8.93 -3.33
N ALA A 15 -7.27 8.69 -2.04
CA ALA A 15 -8.19 8.03 -1.13
C ALA A 15 -9.35 8.93 -0.63
N ARG A 16 -9.33 10.23 -0.97
CA ARG A 16 -10.28 11.24 -0.48
C ARG A 16 -10.29 11.36 1.05
N ILE A 17 -9.14 11.17 1.67
CA ILE A 17 -8.94 11.31 3.12
C ILE A 17 -8.26 12.65 3.37
N HIS A 18 -8.83 13.47 4.23
CA HIS A 18 -8.16 14.69 4.67
C HIS A 18 -7.12 14.36 5.73
N VAL A 19 -5.85 14.66 5.45
CA VAL A 19 -4.72 14.48 6.38
C VAL A 19 -4.09 15.84 6.67
N PRO A 20 -4.22 16.36 7.90
CA PRO A 20 -3.56 17.59 8.33
C PRO A 20 -2.05 17.58 8.10
N GLU A 21 -1.46 18.71 7.69
CA GLU A 21 -0.04 18.80 7.30
C GLU A 21 0.95 18.43 8.42
N ASP A 22 0.58 18.69 9.66
CA ASP A 22 1.32 18.35 10.88
C ASP A 22 1.37 16.83 11.14
N ARG A 23 0.40 16.08 10.59
CA ARG A 23 0.31 14.62 10.73
C ARG A 23 0.99 13.87 9.58
N GLN A 24 1.28 14.53 8.46
CA GLN A 24 1.80 13.85 7.27
C GLN A 24 3.20 13.25 7.47
N GLU A 25 4.07 13.92 8.23
CA GLU A 25 5.43 13.44 8.50
C GLU A 25 5.40 12.18 9.37
N GLN A 26 4.57 12.20 10.43
CA GLN A 26 4.33 11.04 11.27
C GLN A 26 3.79 9.86 10.44
N LEU A 27 2.78 10.12 9.61
CA LEU A 27 2.16 9.09 8.79
C LEU A 27 3.14 8.48 7.77
N ALA A 28 4.06 9.29 7.23
CA ALA A 28 5.11 8.80 6.34
C ALA A 28 6.01 7.79 7.08
N GLY A 29 6.41 8.08 8.32
CA GLY A 29 7.17 7.14 9.16
C GLY A 29 6.42 5.83 9.44
N GLU A 30 5.14 5.93 9.82
CA GLU A 30 4.30 4.75 10.07
C GLU A 30 4.13 3.89 8.81
N LEU A 31 3.89 4.50 7.64
CA LEU A 31 3.77 3.80 6.36
C LEU A 31 5.08 3.14 5.93
N ASN A 32 6.23 3.79 6.16
CA ASN A 32 7.53 3.17 5.89
C ASN A 32 7.73 1.91 6.74
N GLY A 33 7.38 1.94 8.03
CA GLY A 33 7.48 0.76 8.88
C GLY A 33 6.61 -0.41 8.40
N ILE A 34 5.41 -0.14 7.87
CA ILE A 34 4.53 -1.16 7.28
C ILE A 34 5.14 -1.72 5.98
N LEU A 35 5.69 -0.86 5.12
CA LEU A 35 6.31 -1.29 3.86
C LEU A 35 7.58 -2.11 4.09
N ASP A 36 8.37 -1.75 5.09
CA ASP A 36 9.56 -2.50 5.48
C ASP A 36 9.19 -3.90 5.98
N TRP A 37 8.09 -4.02 6.73
CA TRP A 37 7.57 -5.34 7.14
C TRP A 37 7.04 -6.16 5.96
N ILE A 38 6.34 -5.54 5.01
CA ILE A 38 5.84 -6.22 3.80
C ILE A 38 6.99 -6.75 2.93
N ALA A 39 8.17 -6.10 2.95
CA ALA A 39 9.33 -6.53 2.18
C ALA A 39 9.82 -7.95 2.53
N GLU A 40 9.46 -8.49 3.71
CA GLU A 40 9.71 -9.91 4.04
C GLU A 40 9.03 -10.88 3.06
N LEU A 41 7.93 -10.47 2.41
CA LEU A 41 7.24 -11.30 1.42
C LEU A 41 7.99 -11.43 0.09
N ASP A 42 8.92 -10.51 -0.22
CA ASP A 42 9.72 -10.53 -1.46
C ASP A 42 10.71 -11.72 -1.49
N GLU A 43 10.93 -12.39 -0.36
CA GLU A 43 11.79 -13.57 -0.25
C GLU A 43 11.16 -14.83 -0.90
N VAL A 44 9.85 -14.81 -1.17
CA VAL A 44 9.12 -15.96 -1.72
C VAL A 44 9.06 -15.86 -3.25
N ASP A 45 9.49 -16.93 -3.94
CA ASP A 45 9.40 -17.02 -5.39
C ASP A 45 7.95 -17.25 -5.86
N THR A 46 7.48 -16.36 -6.74
CA THR A 46 6.14 -16.41 -7.35
C THR A 46 6.18 -16.49 -8.88
N GLU A 47 7.31 -16.80 -9.53
CA GLU A 47 7.45 -16.75 -11.00
C GLU A 47 6.40 -17.56 -11.77
N ASN A 48 5.93 -18.69 -11.20
CA ASN A 48 4.98 -19.61 -11.86
C ASN A 48 3.65 -19.73 -11.10
N VAL A 49 3.31 -18.74 -10.26
CA VAL A 49 2.07 -18.73 -9.47
C VAL A 49 1.12 -17.67 -10.01
N GLU A 50 -0.05 -18.10 -10.49
CA GLU A 50 -1.11 -17.20 -10.96
C GLU A 50 -1.70 -16.38 -9.79
N PRO A 51 -1.90 -15.05 -9.94
CA PRO A 51 -2.50 -14.22 -8.89
C PRO A 51 -3.94 -14.61 -8.58
N LEU A 52 -4.28 -14.68 -7.28
CA LEU A 52 -5.63 -15.00 -6.81
C LEU A 52 -6.40 -13.75 -6.39
N ALA A 53 -7.43 -13.38 -7.15
CA ALA A 53 -8.29 -12.21 -6.84
C ALA A 53 -9.52 -12.55 -5.97
N SER A 54 -10.06 -13.77 -6.06
CA SER A 54 -11.21 -14.22 -5.28
C SER A 54 -11.17 -15.73 -5.03
N VAL A 55 -11.41 -16.14 -3.79
CA VAL A 55 -11.49 -17.56 -3.40
C VAL A 55 -12.76 -18.25 -3.89
N THR A 56 -13.79 -17.48 -4.27
CA THR A 56 -15.09 -18.04 -4.70
C THR A 56 -15.20 -18.17 -6.22
N GLY A 57 -14.27 -17.61 -7.00
CA GLY A 57 -14.25 -17.73 -8.46
C GLY A 57 -15.31 -16.91 -9.22
N HIS A 58 -15.95 -15.94 -8.58
CA HIS A 58 -16.98 -15.11 -9.23
C HIS A 58 -16.31 -13.93 -9.93
N GLY A 59 -16.64 -13.68 -11.20
CA GLY A 59 -16.16 -12.51 -11.94
C GLY A 59 -16.79 -11.21 -11.42
N LEU A 60 -16.08 -10.08 -11.58
CA LEU A 60 -16.63 -8.76 -11.27
C LEU A 60 -17.92 -8.52 -12.09
N PRO A 61 -18.98 -7.96 -11.47
CA PRO A 61 -20.13 -7.49 -12.24
C PRO A 61 -19.66 -6.43 -13.24
N ARG A 62 -20.06 -6.60 -14.51
CA ARG A 62 -19.78 -5.64 -15.59
C ARG A 62 -20.62 -4.37 -15.46
#